data_AF-A0A8S1PYN4-F1
#
_entry.id   AF-A0A8S1PYN4-F1
#
_cell.length_a   1.000
_cell.length_b   1.000
_cell.length_c   1.000
_cell.angle_alpha   90.00
_cell.angle_beta   90.00
_cell.angle_gamma   90.00
#
_symmetry.space_group_name_H-M   'P 1'
#
loop_
_entity.id
_entity.type
_entity.pdbx_description
1 polymer ?
#
loop_
_entity_poly.entity_id
_entity_poly.type
_entity_poly.pdbx_seq_one_letter_code
_entity_poly.pdbx_strand_id
1 'polypeptide(L)'
;MEIQLEQDKKENIILVNQKIKTQEDMANETNFDEKLLNQYQQFYKNDHKKFQIKNLSFIFGSFFVNQTIILMRSNKYNNSIIGLDKCTLENNLILLAIIGINLTYTFFVYWSKRNEEYYKDIVQYRPNQRFFKEKKQFFFYYLGGFLAGFSTGLLGMGGGLIMVTFLLSQKIIAREAAATAAFGSFMISLNSLIQFILQKTITDEQMLVFFILGILGVIIIAKPSYIFMNRFKIGYIILIVDIIQVSINVFSIFALIIINTILYGFDAMLNYYSHC
;
A
#
# COMPACT_ATOMS: atom_id res chain seq x y z
N MET A 1 21.53 -11.54 19.54
CA MET A 1 20.20 -11.22 18.97
C MET A 1 19.68 -12.35 18.08
N GLU A 2 20.47 -12.88 17.12
CA GLU A 2 20.09 -14.10 16.37
C GLU A 2 19.90 -15.34 17.26
N ILE A 3 20.71 -15.49 18.32
CA ILE A 3 20.63 -16.64 19.24
C ILE A 3 19.32 -16.64 20.05
N GLN A 4 18.82 -15.48 20.48
CA GLN A 4 17.51 -15.36 21.14
C GLN A 4 16.37 -15.66 20.18
N LEU A 5 16.48 -15.22 18.92
CA LEU A 5 15.45 -15.44 17.90
C LEU A 5 15.37 -16.91 17.44
N GLU A 6 16.49 -17.66 17.52
CA GLU A 6 16.51 -19.12 17.33
C GLU A 6 16.03 -19.89 18.56
N GLN A 7 16.30 -19.41 19.78
CA GLN A 7 15.74 -19.98 21.00
C GLN A 7 14.22 -19.82 21.05
N ASP A 8 13.70 -18.64 20.71
CA ASP A 8 12.26 -18.35 20.66
C ASP A 8 11.52 -19.22 19.61
N LYS A 9 12.20 -19.58 18.52
CA LYS A 9 11.68 -20.53 17.51
C LYS A 9 11.69 -21.98 17.98
N LYS A 10 12.69 -22.39 18.77
CA LYS A 10 12.80 -23.76 19.31
C LYS A 10 11.81 -24.02 20.44
N GLU A 11 11.42 -23.01 21.20
CA GLU A 11 10.53 -23.15 22.36
C GLU A 11 9.02 -23.10 22.05
N ASN A 12 8.61 -23.00 20.77
CA ASN A 12 7.19 -22.85 20.40
C ASN A 12 6.48 -21.65 21.08
N ILE A 13 7.21 -20.68 21.63
CA ILE A 13 6.66 -19.50 22.31
C ILE A 13 6.02 -18.52 21.31
N ILE A 14 6.31 -18.67 20.01
CA ILE A 14 5.78 -17.82 18.93
C ILE A 14 4.42 -18.33 18.39
N LEU A 15 3.82 -19.37 18.98
CA LEU A 15 2.38 -19.56 18.86
C LEU A 15 1.69 -18.67 19.87
N VAL A 16 1.28 -17.49 19.38
CA VAL A 16 0.47 -16.48 20.06
C VAL A 16 -0.79 -17.11 20.66
N ASN A 17 -0.66 -17.68 21.85
CA ASN A 17 -1.67 -17.69 22.89
C ASN A 17 -1.18 -16.72 23.97
N GLN A 18 -0.97 -15.44 23.61
CA GLN A 18 -1.01 -14.40 24.61
C GLN A 18 -2.41 -14.43 25.19
N LYS A 19 -2.54 -15.03 26.39
CA LYS A 19 -3.77 -15.01 27.17
C LYS A 19 -4.23 -13.55 27.20
N ILE A 20 -5.46 -13.31 26.73
CA ILE A 20 -6.06 -11.97 26.77
C ILE A 20 -5.90 -11.49 28.22
N LYS A 21 -5.14 -10.41 28.43
CA LYS A 21 -4.89 -9.88 29.77
C LYS A 21 -6.23 -9.64 30.46
N THR A 22 -6.36 -10.13 31.69
CA THR A 22 -7.52 -9.82 32.51
C THR A 22 -7.45 -8.37 33.00
N GLN A 23 -8.58 -7.83 33.45
CA GLN A 23 -8.63 -6.46 33.97
C GLN A 23 -7.72 -6.28 35.20
N GLU A 24 -7.59 -7.33 36.01
CA GLU A 24 -6.67 -7.38 37.16
C GLU A 24 -5.21 -7.35 36.72
N ASP A 25 -4.83 -8.12 35.68
CA ASP A 25 -3.48 -8.08 35.11
C ASP A 25 -3.12 -6.67 34.60
N MET A 26 -4.09 -5.96 33.99
CA MET A 26 -3.90 -4.60 33.48
C MET A 26 -3.82 -3.58 34.62
N ALA A 27 -4.63 -3.72 35.68
CA ALA A 27 -4.61 -2.85 36.85
C ALA A 27 -3.28 -2.93 37.61
N ASN A 28 -2.78 -4.17 37.80
CA ASN A 28 -1.51 -4.43 38.49
C ASN A 28 -0.29 -3.87 37.74
N GLU A 29 -0.37 -3.74 36.42
CA GLU A 29 0.73 -3.19 35.59
C GLU A 29 0.75 -1.66 35.52
N THR A 30 -0.38 -0.98 35.77
CA THR A 30 -0.54 0.42 35.32
C THR A 30 -0.88 1.44 36.40
N ASN A 31 -1.18 1.05 37.66
CA ASN A 31 -1.57 1.98 38.73
C ASN A 31 -2.65 3.01 38.30
N PHE A 32 -3.54 2.64 37.37
CA PHE A 32 -4.54 3.54 36.81
C PHE A 32 -5.83 3.60 37.65
N ASP A 33 -6.45 4.78 37.67
CA ASP A 33 -7.83 4.95 38.15
C ASP A 33 -8.80 4.10 37.32
N GLU A 34 -9.92 3.68 37.92
CA GLU A 34 -10.94 2.81 37.30
C GLU A 34 -11.41 3.33 35.92
N LYS A 35 -11.54 4.66 35.78
CA LYS A 35 -11.93 5.30 34.53
C LYS A 35 -10.85 5.18 33.43
N LEU A 36 -9.57 5.32 33.78
CA LEU A 36 -8.46 5.12 32.84
C LEU A 36 -8.30 3.64 32.47
N LEU A 37 -8.49 2.74 33.44
CA LEU A 37 -8.40 1.30 33.23
C LEU A 37 -9.47 0.81 32.24
N ASN A 38 -10.70 1.31 32.36
CA ASN A 38 -11.78 1.02 31.40
C ASN A 38 -11.43 1.50 29.98
N GLN A 39 -10.81 2.68 29.84
CA GLN A 39 -10.34 3.19 28.55
C GLN A 39 -9.20 2.33 27.98
N TYR A 40 -8.23 1.94 28.81
CA TYR A 40 -7.14 1.05 28.43
C TYR A 40 -7.67 -0.31 27.95
N GLN A 41 -8.63 -0.90 28.65
CA GLN A 41 -9.29 -2.15 28.26
C GLN A 41 -10.04 -2.00 26.94
N GLN A 42 -10.68 -0.86 26.69
CA GLN A 42 -11.36 -0.60 25.42
C GLN A 42 -10.36 -0.56 24.26
N PHE A 43 -9.20 0.08 24.43
CA PHE A 43 -8.12 0.06 23.43
C PHE A 43 -7.55 -1.35 23.23
N TYR A 44 -7.28 -2.08 24.32
CA TYR A 44 -6.79 -3.45 24.26
C TYR A 44 -7.75 -4.37 23.50
N LYS A 45 -9.04 -4.31 23.80
CA LYS A 45 -10.09 -5.10 23.12
C LYS A 45 -10.21 -4.71 21.65
N ASN A 46 -10.09 -3.42 21.32
CA ASN A 46 -10.16 -2.96 19.94
C ASN A 46 -8.96 -3.39 19.10
N ASP A 47 -7.75 -3.39 19.67
CA ASP A 47 -6.54 -3.84 18.97
C ASP A 47 -6.54 -5.35 18.72
N HIS A 48 -7.10 -6.14 19.64
CA HIS A 48 -7.20 -7.60 19.53
C HIS A 48 -8.39 -8.09 18.69
N LYS A 49 -9.25 -7.18 18.20
CA LYS A 49 -10.26 -7.56 17.21
C LYS A 49 -9.56 -7.98 15.92
N LYS A 50 -9.83 -9.21 15.45
CA LYS A 50 -9.35 -9.72 14.16
C LYS A 50 -9.67 -8.77 13.00
N PHE A 51 -10.80 -8.06 13.07
CA PHE A 51 -11.23 -7.11 12.06
C PHE A 51 -11.30 -5.69 12.63
N GLN A 52 -10.37 -4.83 12.21
CA GLN A 52 -10.37 -3.40 12.54
C GLN A 52 -11.17 -2.62 11.48
N ILE A 53 -12.50 -2.72 11.55
CA ILE A 53 -13.44 -2.15 10.56
C ILE A 53 -13.16 -0.66 10.30
N LYS A 54 -12.85 0.12 11.33
CA LYS A 54 -12.55 1.55 11.20
C LYS A 54 -11.35 1.81 10.28
N ASN A 55 -10.27 1.02 10.40
CA ASN A 55 -9.07 1.18 9.59
C ASN A 55 -9.32 0.73 8.14
N LEU A 56 -10.01 -0.41 7.96
CA LEU A 56 -10.40 -0.88 6.64
C LEU A 56 -11.31 0.13 5.93
N SER A 57 -12.24 0.75 6.65
CA SER A 57 -13.13 1.77 6.11
C SER A 57 -12.37 2.98 5.56
N PHE A 58 -11.29 3.44 6.21
CA PHE A 58 -10.45 4.51 5.65
C PHE A 58 -9.75 4.06 4.35
N ILE A 59 -9.26 2.82 4.30
CA ILE A 59 -8.53 2.36 3.10
C ILE A 59 -9.48 2.18 1.92
N PHE A 60 -10.60 1.48 2.13
CA PHE A 60 -11.62 1.33 1.09
C PHE A 60 -12.27 2.67 0.72
N GLY A 61 -12.47 3.57 1.69
CA GLY A 61 -12.97 4.91 1.44
C GLY A 61 -12.06 5.70 0.49
N SER A 62 -10.74 5.69 0.75
CA SER A 62 -9.76 6.29 -0.17
C SER A 62 -9.81 5.66 -1.56
N PHE A 63 -9.93 4.33 -1.63
CA PHE A 63 -10.05 3.62 -2.90
C PHE A 63 -11.28 4.04 -3.70
N PHE A 64 -12.46 4.07 -3.08
CA PHE A 64 -13.69 4.47 -3.78
C PHE A 64 -13.65 5.92 -4.23
N VAL A 65 -13.16 6.84 -3.39
CA VAL A 65 -12.99 8.25 -3.77
C VAL A 65 -12.08 8.36 -4.99
N ASN A 66 -10.92 7.71 -4.97
CA ASN A 66 -9.99 7.71 -6.09
C ASN A 66 -10.60 7.08 -7.35
N GLN A 67 -11.26 5.93 -7.21
CA GLN A 67 -11.91 5.25 -8.32
C GLN A 67 -12.99 6.13 -8.95
N THR A 68 -13.86 6.76 -8.15
CA THR A 68 -14.91 7.65 -8.66
C THR A 68 -14.32 8.81 -9.45
N ILE A 69 -13.25 9.45 -8.97
CA ILE A 69 -12.63 10.57 -9.69
C ILE A 69 -11.96 10.10 -10.98
N ILE A 70 -11.31 8.93 -10.97
CA ILE A 70 -10.73 8.34 -12.18
C ILE A 70 -11.82 8.05 -13.23
N LEU A 71 -13.01 7.60 -12.80
CA LEU A 71 -14.15 7.36 -13.70
C LEU A 71 -14.87 8.62 -14.19
N MET A 72 -14.73 9.74 -13.47
CA MET A 72 -15.19 11.04 -13.95
C MET A 72 -14.36 11.56 -15.13
N ARG A 73 -13.14 11.04 -15.34
CA ARG A 73 -12.26 11.41 -16.45
C ARG A 73 -12.65 10.68 -17.74
N SER A 74 -12.62 11.38 -18.88
CA SER A 74 -12.74 10.73 -20.20
C SER A 74 -11.37 10.27 -20.68
N ASN A 75 -11.33 9.09 -21.28
CA ASN A 75 -10.16 8.56 -21.97
C ASN A 75 -10.53 8.10 -23.38
N LYS A 76 -9.56 7.57 -24.15
CA LYS A 76 -9.79 7.11 -25.53
C LYS A 76 -10.91 6.08 -25.65
N TYR A 77 -11.08 5.24 -24.63
CA TYR A 77 -11.96 4.07 -24.65
C TYR A 77 -13.32 4.32 -23.97
N ASN A 78 -13.39 5.28 -23.04
CA ASN A 78 -14.56 5.59 -22.23
C ASN A 78 -14.84 7.08 -22.20
N ASN A 79 -16.10 7.41 -22.43
CA ASN A 79 -16.62 8.75 -22.19
C ASN A 79 -16.72 8.98 -20.68
N SER A 80 -16.48 10.22 -20.26
CA SER A 80 -16.65 10.62 -18.86
C SER A 80 -18.12 10.56 -18.46
N ILE A 81 -18.38 10.28 -17.17
CA ILE A 81 -19.73 10.34 -16.60
C ILE A 81 -20.32 11.76 -16.70
N ILE A 82 -19.46 12.78 -16.68
CA ILE A 82 -19.82 14.20 -16.68
C ILE A 82 -19.94 14.75 -18.12
N GLY A 83 -19.61 13.96 -19.15
CA GLY A 83 -19.67 14.41 -20.55
C GLY A 83 -18.53 15.37 -20.96
N LEU A 84 -17.45 15.40 -20.20
CA LEU A 84 -16.18 16.02 -20.57
C LEU A 84 -15.56 15.31 -21.78
N ASP A 85 -15.23 16.10 -22.80
CA ASP A 85 -14.54 15.65 -23.99
C ASP A 85 -13.08 15.28 -23.71
N LYS A 86 -12.58 14.38 -24.55
CA LYS A 86 -11.17 13.96 -24.57
C LYS A 86 -10.29 15.18 -24.81
N CYS A 87 -9.13 15.21 -24.14
CA CYS A 87 -8.14 16.26 -24.33
C CYS A 87 -8.60 17.71 -24.12
N THR A 88 -9.59 17.92 -23.27
CA THR A 88 -9.92 19.26 -22.77
C THR A 88 -9.03 19.62 -21.59
N LEU A 89 -8.77 20.92 -21.41
CA LEU A 89 -8.12 21.44 -20.21
C LEU A 89 -8.83 20.92 -18.95
N GLU A 90 -10.17 20.90 -18.98
CA GLU A 90 -11.04 20.41 -17.91
C GLU A 90 -10.77 18.94 -17.56
N ASN A 91 -10.62 18.07 -18.57
CA ASN A 91 -10.30 16.67 -18.35
C ASN A 91 -8.90 16.45 -17.71
N ASN A 92 -7.94 17.36 -17.97
CA ASN A 92 -6.63 17.31 -17.30
C ASN A 92 -6.67 17.90 -15.89
N LEU A 93 -7.50 18.92 -15.63
CA LEU A 93 -7.66 19.50 -14.29
C LEU A 93 -8.17 18.46 -13.27
N ILE A 94 -8.88 17.42 -13.72
CA ILE A 94 -9.24 16.27 -12.87
C ILE A 94 -8.02 15.63 -12.21
N LEU A 95 -6.86 15.56 -12.88
CA LEU A 95 -5.63 15.01 -12.29
C LEU A 95 -5.13 15.85 -11.10
N LEU A 96 -5.23 17.19 -11.20
CA LEU A 96 -4.93 18.08 -10.07
C LEU A 96 -5.97 17.92 -8.96
N ALA A 97 -7.23 17.72 -9.31
CA ALA A 97 -8.29 17.45 -8.34
C ALA A 97 -8.04 16.16 -7.54
N ILE A 98 -7.56 15.09 -8.19
CA ILE A 98 -7.14 13.85 -7.51
C ILE A 98 -6.09 14.15 -6.45
N ILE A 99 -5.05 14.93 -6.79
CA ILE A 99 -4.00 15.29 -5.83
C ILE A 99 -4.58 16.07 -4.64
N GLY A 100 -5.39 17.10 -4.91
CA GLY A 100 -6.02 17.93 -3.88
C GLY A 100 -6.94 17.14 -2.94
N ILE A 101 -7.73 16.21 -3.49
CA ILE A 101 -8.63 15.35 -2.72
C ILE A 101 -7.83 14.36 -1.87
N ASN A 102 -6.76 13.75 -2.40
CA ASN A 102 -5.91 12.85 -1.61
C ASN A 102 -5.18 13.58 -0.48
N LEU A 103 -4.74 14.83 -0.70
CA LEU A 103 -4.16 15.65 0.36
C LEU A 103 -5.18 15.95 1.46
N THR A 104 -6.40 16.32 1.07
CA THR A 104 -7.51 16.57 2.02
C THR A 104 -7.88 15.31 2.79
N TYR A 105 -7.96 14.16 2.10
CA TYR A 105 -8.23 12.86 2.69
C TYR A 105 -7.14 12.46 3.68
N THR A 106 -5.87 12.66 3.31
CA THR A 106 -4.71 12.40 4.18
C THR A 106 -4.76 13.26 5.42
N PHE A 107 -5.09 14.55 5.28
CA PHE A 107 -5.26 15.46 6.40
C PHE A 107 -6.39 15.02 7.33
N PHE A 108 -7.52 14.58 6.77
CA PHE A 108 -8.65 14.03 7.54
C PHE A 108 -8.27 12.76 8.32
N VAL A 109 -7.57 11.81 7.69
CA VAL A 109 -7.06 10.60 8.35
C VAL A 109 -6.07 10.98 9.45
N TYR A 110 -5.14 11.89 9.16
CA TYR A 110 -4.17 12.38 10.14
C TYR A 110 -4.88 13.00 11.36
N TRP A 111 -5.87 13.87 11.13
CA TRP A 111 -6.68 14.48 12.19
C TRP A 111 -7.42 13.43 13.02
N SER A 112 -8.14 12.51 12.37
CA SER A 112 -8.89 11.46 13.06
C SER A 112 -7.98 10.55 13.89
N LYS A 113 -6.79 10.20 13.38
CA LYS A 113 -5.84 9.34 14.08
C LYS A 113 -5.08 10.08 15.16
N ARG A 114 -4.82 11.37 14.97
CA ARG A 114 -4.22 12.21 16.00
C ARG A 114 -5.10 12.32 17.24
N ASN A 115 -6.41 12.43 17.05
CA ASN A 115 -7.37 12.43 18.16
C ASN A 115 -7.35 11.09 18.93
N GLU A 116 -7.23 9.95 18.24
CA GLU A 116 -7.07 8.65 18.90
C GLU A 116 -5.76 8.53 19.69
N GLU A 117 -4.66 9.04 19.14
CA GLU A 117 -3.35 9.03 19.82
C GLU A 117 -3.33 9.87 21.10
N TYR A 118 -4.09 10.98 21.15
CA TYR A 118 -4.22 11.78 22.37
C TYR A 118 -4.74 10.94 23.54
N TYR A 119 -5.81 10.15 23.31
CA TYR A 119 -6.36 9.26 24.34
C TYR A 119 -5.41 8.12 24.68
N LYS A 120 -4.67 7.57 23.71
CA LYS A 120 -3.64 6.55 23.99
C LYS A 120 -2.50 7.09 24.84
N ASP A 121 -2.14 8.36 24.71
CA ASP A 121 -1.08 8.99 25.52
C ASP A 121 -1.50 9.11 26.98
N ILE A 122 -2.76 9.45 27.25
CA ILE A 122 -3.32 9.51 28.61
C ILE A 122 -3.23 8.14 29.30
N VAL A 123 -3.61 7.06 28.63
CA VAL A 123 -3.57 5.69 29.18
C VAL A 123 -2.21 4.99 29.00
N GLN A 124 -1.17 5.71 28.55
CA GLN A 124 0.16 5.17 28.23
C GLN A 124 0.13 3.85 27.43
N TYR A 125 -0.86 3.70 26.56
CA TYR A 125 -1.08 2.46 25.81
C TYR A 125 -0.02 2.30 24.72
N ARG A 126 0.85 1.29 24.84
CA ARG A 126 1.96 0.94 23.92
C ARG A 126 2.75 2.16 23.38
N PRO A 127 3.55 2.85 24.21
CA PRO A 127 4.26 4.06 23.79
C PRO A 127 5.27 3.84 22.66
N ASN A 128 5.82 2.63 22.54
CA ASN A 128 6.88 2.29 21.57
C ASN A 128 6.37 1.94 20.16
N GLN A 129 5.04 1.83 19.95
CA GLN A 129 4.43 1.43 18.68
C GLN A 129 3.49 2.51 18.11
N ARG A 130 3.90 3.79 18.18
CA ARG A 130 3.03 4.94 17.84
C ARG A 130 3.52 5.72 16.63
N PHE A 131 2.94 5.45 15.47
CA PHE A 131 3.30 6.10 14.20
C PHE A 131 2.70 7.51 14.01
N PHE A 132 1.65 7.84 14.77
CA PHE A 132 0.90 9.10 14.64
C PHE A 132 1.25 10.11 15.75
N LYS A 133 2.20 9.79 16.65
CA LYS A 133 2.63 10.66 17.75
C LYS A 133 3.53 11.81 17.28
N GLU A 134 4.37 11.58 16.28
CA GLU A 134 5.22 12.63 15.72
C GLU A 134 4.78 12.98 14.30
N LYS A 135 4.65 14.29 14.02
CA LYS A 135 4.33 14.79 12.68
C LYS A 135 5.36 14.32 11.65
N LYS A 136 6.65 14.42 11.99
CA LYS A 136 7.76 14.04 11.11
C LYS A 136 7.68 12.56 10.73
N GLN A 137 7.42 11.70 11.72
CA GLN A 137 7.31 10.26 11.50
C GLN A 137 6.12 9.94 10.59
N PHE A 138 4.94 10.51 10.83
CA PHE A 138 3.78 10.31 9.96
C PHE A 138 4.06 10.71 8.50
N PHE A 139 4.59 11.93 8.29
CA PHE A 139 4.90 12.40 6.94
C PHE A 139 6.00 11.58 6.27
N PHE A 140 6.95 11.05 7.03
CA PHE A 140 7.98 10.15 6.51
C PHE A 140 7.38 8.84 5.97
N TYR A 141 6.47 8.20 6.71
CA TYR A 141 5.76 7.01 6.23
C TYR A 141 4.82 7.32 5.06
N TYR A 142 4.13 8.46 5.10
CA TYR A 142 3.26 8.90 4.02
C TYR A 142 4.05 9.12 2.73
N LEU A 143 5.18 9.81 2.80
CA LEU A 143 6.04 10.05 1.64
C LEU A 143 6.65 8.74 1.12
N GLY A 144 7.05 7.82 2.01
CA GLY A 144 7.52 6.49 1.62
C GLY A 144 6.45 5.70 0.85
N GLY A 145 5.20 5.72 1.32
CA GLY A 145 4.08 5.10 0.62
C GLY A 145 3.74 5.77 -0.71
N PHE A 146 3.78 7.11 -0.76
CA PHE A 146 3.57 7.88 -1.98
C PHE A 146 4.64 7.56 -3.04
N LEU A 147 5.91 7.55 -2.64
CA LEU A 147 7.03 7.21 -3.53
C LEU A 147 6.95 5.75 -4.01
N ALA A 148 6.55 4.83 -3.13
CA ALA A 148 6.32 3.44 -3.52
C ALA A 148 5.23 3.34 -4.59
N GLY A 149 4.08 3.99 -4.37
CA GLY A 149 2.97 4.01 -5.33
C GLY A 149 3.33 4.70 -6.65
N PHE A 150 4.02 5.84 -6.59
CA PHE A 150 4.48 6.57 -7.77
C PHE A 150 5.48 5.74 -8.58
N SER A 151 6.44 5.11 -7.92
CA SER A 151 7.43 4.23 -8.58
C SER A 151 6.75 3.02 -9.22
N THR A 152 5.74 2.44 -8.57
CA THR A 152 4.93 1.37 -9.16
C THR A 152 4.17 1.81 -10.39
N GLY A 153 3.53 2.98 -10.35
CA GLY A 153 2.80 3.51 -11.50
C GLY A 153 3.70 3.87 -12.68
N LEU A 154 4.88 4.44 -12.41
CA LEU A 154 5.81 4.90 -13.44
C LEU A 154 6.65 3.77 -14.04
N LEU A 155 7.18 2.89 -13.17
CA LEU A 155 8.16 1.88 -13.55
C LEU A 155 7.54 0.49 -13.75
N GLY A 156 6.25 0.32 -13.44
CA GLY A 156 5.58 -0.99 -13.45
C GLY A 156 6.13 -1.97 -12.41
N MET A 157 6.87 -1.47 -11.42
CA MET A 157 7.48 -2.27 -10.36
C MET A 157 6.44 -2.69 -9.31
N GLY A 158 6.50 -3.92 -8.83
CA GLY A 158 5.65 -4.38 -7.74
C GLY A 158 5.87 -3.56 -6.46
N GLY A 159 4.96 -2.61 -6.16
CA GLY A 159 5.08 -1.68 -5.04
C GLY A 159 5.20 -2.33 -3.67
N GLY A 160 4.82 -3.61 -3.58
CA GLY A 160 5.01 -4.42 -2.40
C GLY A 160 6.47 -4.49 -1.95
N LEU A 161 7.45 -4.64 -2.85
CA LEU A 161 8.85 -4.81 -2.45
C LEU A 161 9.50 -3.50 -1.98
N ILE A 162 9.20 -2.37 -2.63
CA ILE A 162 9.60 -1.04 -2.12
C ILE A 162 9.01 -0.82 -0.74
N MET A 163 7.73 -1.15 -0.56
CA MET A 163 7.06 -0.95 0.73
C MET A 163 7.65 -1.88 1.81
N VAL A 164 7.92 -3.16 1.51
CA VAL A 164 8.56 -4.08 2.47
C VAL A 164 9.94 -3.57 2.87
N THR A 165 10.77 -3.20 1.91
CA THR A 165 12.15 -2.73 2.18
C THR A 165 12.15 -1.42 2.97
N PHE A 166 11.26 -0.49 2.63
CA PHE A 166 11.06 0.75 3.38
C PHE A 166 10.64 0.47 4.83
N LEU A 167 9.62 -0.38 5.06
CA LEU A 167 9.15 -0.70 6.42
C LEU A 167 10.21 -1.46 7.23
N LEU A 168 10.97 -2.37 6.61
CA LEU A 168 12.08 -3.07 7.25
C LEU A 168 13.21 -2.10 7.65
N SER A 169 13.51 -1.08 6.83
CA SER A 169 14.50 -0.05 7.18
C SER A 169 14.13 0.70 8.46
N GLN A 170 12.83 0.81 8.74
CA GLN A 170 12.28 1.44 9.94
C GLN A 170 12.13 0.47 11.11
N LYS A 171 12.77 -0.71 11.04
CA LYS A 171 12.76 -1.75 12.08
C LYS A 171 11.36 -2.31 12.39
N ILE A 172 10.43 -2.23 11.43
CA ILE A 172 9.12 -2.89 11.56
C ILE A 172 9.31 -4.39 11.38
N ILE A 173 8.53 -5.17 12.11
CA ILE A 173 8.57 -6.63 12.05
C ILE A 173 8.26 -7.08 10.62
N ALA A 174 9.12 -7.95 10.06
CA ALA A 174 9.02 -8.40 8.67
C ALA A 174 7.64 -8.96 8.30
N ARG A 175 6.97 -9.63 9.24
CA ARG A 175 5.62 -10.16 9.07
C ARG A 175 4.58 -9.06 8.83
N GLU A 176 4.65 -7.97 9.58
CA GLU A 176 3.73 -6.84 9.45
C GLU A 176 4.02 -6.02 8.20
N ALA A 177 5.31 -5.85 7.87
CA ALA A 177 5.75 -5.20 6.65
C ALA A 177 5.24 -5.95 5.40
N ALA A 178 5.42 -7.28 5.36
CA ALA A 178 4.95 -8.13 4.27
C ALA A 178 3.41 -8.11 4.14
N ALA A 179 2.68 -8.16 5.26
CA ALA A 179 1.22 -8.08 5.24
C ALA A 179 0.72 -6.72 4.70
N THR A 180 1.34 -5.62 5.14
CA THR A 180 1.01 -4.26 4.69
C THR A 180 1.26 -4.09 3.20
N ALA A 181 2.42 -4.57 2.72
CA ALA A 181 2.79 -4.55 1.32
C ALA A 181 1.85 -5.40 0.44
N ALA A 182 1.52 -6.62 0.89
CA ALA A 182 0.60 -7.50 0.17
C ALA A 182 -0.80 -6.87 0.05
N PHE A 183 -1.27 -6.22 1.12
CA PHE A 183 -2.54 -5.50 1.10
C PHE A 183 -2.50 -4.30 0.16
N GLY A 184 -1.39 -3.54 0.13
CA GLY A 184 -1.19 -2.46 -0.85
C GLY A 184 -1.22 -2.97 -2.30
N SER A 185 -0.49 -4.05 -2.59
CA SER A 185 -0.51 -4.69 -3.92
C SER A 185 -1.90 -5.16 -4.30
N PHE A 186 -2.66 -5.74 -3.38
CA PHE A 186 -4.05 -6.14 -3.62
C PHE A 186 -4.94 -4.95 -4.05
N MET A 187 -4.82 -3.80 -3.36
CA MET A 187 -5.60 -2.61 -3.72
C MET A 187 -5.21 -2.05 -5.09
N ILE A 188 -3.92 -2.07 -5.45
CA ILE A 188 -3.44 -1.66 -6.77
C ILE A 188 -3.97 -2.60 -7.85
N SER A 189 -3.89 -3.91 -7.64
CA SER A 189 -4.42 -4.91 -8.57
C SER A 189 -5.93 -4.78 -8.76
N LEU A 190 -6.67 -4.49 -7.68
CA LEU A 190 -8.11 -4.27 -7.75
C LEU A 190 -8.44 -3.04 -8.61
N ASN A 191 -7.71 -1.93 -8.44
CA ASN A 191 -7.86 -0.74 -9.29
C ASN A 191 -7.59 -1.08 -10.77
N SER A 192 -6.50 -1.77 -11.07
CA SER A 192 -6.16 -2.15 -12.45
C SER A 192 -7.20 -3.07 -13.08
N LEU A 193 -7.75 -4.03 -12.32
CA LEU A 193 -8.81 -4.92 -12.79
C LEU A 193 -10.06 -4.13 -13.18
N ILE A 194 -10.52 -3.22 -12.31
CA ILE A 194 -11.67 -2.36 -12.61
C ILE A 194 -11.40 -1.53 -13.86
N GLN A 195 -10.20 -0.97 -14.01
CA GLN A 195 -9.84 -0.21 -15.20
C GLN A 195 -9.85 -1.06 -16.47
N PHE A 196 -9.31 -2.28 -16.44
CA PHE A 196 -9.34 -3.16 -17.62
C PHE A 196 -10.75 -3.56 -18.02
N ILE A 197 -11.61 -3.89 -17.05
CA ILE A 197 -13.02 -4.20 -17.30
C ILE A 197 -13.73 -3.00 -17.94
N LEU A 198 -13.50 -1.81 -17.41
CA LEU A 198 -14.20 -0.62 -17.89
C LEU A 198 -13.68 -0.13 -19.23
N GLN A 199 -12.37 -0.16 -19.47
CA GLN A 199 -11.77 0.37 -20.70
C GLN A 199 -11.86 -0.61 -21.88
N LYS A 200 -12.21 -1.88 -21.64
CA LYS A 200 -12.29 -2.94 -22.67
C LYS A 200 -11.05 -3.03 -23.57
N THR A 201 -9.88 -2.69 -23.02
CA THR A 201 -8.60 -2.74 -23.74
C THR A 201 -8.15 -4.17 -24.03
N ILE A 202 -8.68 -5.13 -23.27
CA ILE A 202 -8.39 -6.56 -23.32
C ILE A 202 -9.72 -7.28 -23.56
N THR A 203 -9.72 -8.31 -24.41
CA THR A 203 -10.94 -9.10 -24.64
C THR A 203 -11.29 -9.96 -23.42
N ASP A 204 -12.58 -10.28 -23.23
CA ASP A 204 -13.05 -11.07 -22.09
C ASP A 204 -12.33 -12.44 -22.02
N GLU A 205 -12.03 -13.04 -23.18
CA GLU A 205 -11.27 -14.29 -23.29
C GLU A 205 -9.83 -14.14 -22.77
N GLN A 206 -9.12 -13.08 -23.17
CA GLN A 206 -7.77 -12.81 -22.71
C GLN A 206 -7.73 -12.56 -21.20
N MET A 207 -8.72 -11.84 -20.66
CA MET A 207 -8.83 -11.60 -19.22
C MET A 207 -8.98 -12.91 -18.43
N LEU A 208 -9.83 -13.82 -18.93
CA LEU A 208 -10.04 -15.13 -18.33
C LEU A 208 -8.76 -15.96 -18.37
N VAL A 209 -8.06 -15.98 -19.51
CA VAL A 209 -6.76 -16.67 -19.66
C VAL A 209 -5.73 -16.14 -18.65
N PHE A 210 -5.58 -14.82 -18.52
CA PHE A 210 -4.64 -14.24 -17.55
C PHE A 210 -5.05 -14.54 -16.10
N PHE A 211 -6.35 -14.57 -15.79
CA PHE A 211 -6.84 -14.93 -14.48
C PHE A 211 -6.48 -16.38 -14.11
N ILE A 212 -6.72 -17.33 -15.03
CA ILE A 212 -6.34 -18.75 -14.83
C ILE A 212 -4.83 -18.89 -14.69
N LEU A 213 -4.04 -18.26 -15.57
CA LEU A 213 -2.59 -18.27 -15.49
C LEU A 213 -2.07 -17.68 -14.18
N GLY A 214 -2.71 -16.63 -13.67
CA GLY A 214 -2.39 -16.04 -12.37
C GLY A 214 -2.62 -17.01 -11.21
N ILE A 215 -3.77 -17.69 -11.19
CA ILE A 215 -4.06 -18.70 -10.17
C ILE A 215 -3.07 -19.86 -10.24
N LEU A 216 -2.84 -20.42 -11.43
CA LEU A 216 -1.89 -21.50 -11.64
C LEU A 216 -0.47 -21.08 -11.23
N GLY A 217 -0.05 -19.88 -11.63
CA GLY A 217 1.23 -19.30 -11.25
C GLY A 217 1.40 -19.22 -9.73
N VAL A 218 0.40 -18.72 -9.01
CA VAL A 218 0.46 -18.66 -7.54
C VAL A 218 0.53 -20.05 -6.92
N ILE A 219 -0.32 -20.98 -7.35
CA ILE A 219 -0.34 -22.35 -6.79
C ILE A 219 1.00 -23.06 -7.03
N ILE A 220 1.55 -22.95 -8.25
CA ILE A 220 2.78 -23.63 -8.65
C ILE A 220 4.00 -22.97 -8.00
N ILE A 221 4.06 -21.63 -7.96
CA ILE A 221 5.28 -20.89 -7.58
C ILE A 221 5.33 -20.60 -6.08
N ALA A 222 4.20 -20.28 -5.42
CA ALA A 222 4.24 -19.73 -4.07
C ALA A 222 4.88 -20.67 -3.03
N LYS A 223 4.55 -21.97 -3.07
CA LYS A 223 5.08 -22.95 -2.11
C LYS A 223 6.57 -23.25 -2.34
N PRO A 224 7.04 -23.54 -3.57
CA PRO A 224 8.47 -23.66 -3.86
C PRO A 224 9.26 -22.38 -3.54
N SER A 225 8.76 -21.20 -3.91
CA SER A 225 9.44 -19.93 -3.61
C SER A 225 9.61 -19.71 -2.12
N TYR A 226 8.59 -20.03 -1.31
CA TYR A 226 8.70 -19.94 0.16
C TYR A 226 9.76 -20.89 0.72
N ILE A 227 9.78 -22.15 0.27
CA ILE A 227 10.77 -23.14 0.69
C ILE A 227 12.18 -22.69 0.30
N PHE A 228 12.34 -22.19 -0.93
CA PHE A 228 13.61 -21.71 -1.45
C PHE A 228 14.12 -20.49 -0.67
N MET A 229 13.27 -19.49 -0.43
CA MET A 229 13.60 -18.30 0.37
C MET A 229 14.08 -18.67 1.78
N ASN A 230 13.41 -19.62 2.43
CA ASN A 230 13.76 -20.03 3.79
C ASN A 230 15.06 -20.84 3.84
N ARG A 231 15.36 -21.63 2.79
CA ARG A 231 16.57 -22.46 2.71
C ARG A 231 17.85 -21.64 2.53
N PHE A 232 17.78 -20.57 1.75
CA PHE A 232 18.98 -19.82 1.33
C PHE A 232 19.06 -18.40 1.92
N LYS A 233 18.18 -18.04 2.89
CA LYS A 233 18.12 -16.70 3.53
C LYS A 233 18.15 -15.54 2.51
N ILE A 234 17.38 -15.68 1.44
CA ILE A 234 17.55 -14.95 0.16
C ILE A 234 16.90 -13.55 0.10
N GLY A 235 16.66 -12.90 1.24
CA GLY A 235 15.99 -11.59 1.23
C GLY A 235 16.67 -10.57 0.30
N TYR A 236 17.99 -10.65 0.18
CA TYR A 236 18.80 -9.75 -0.64
C TYR A 236 18.72 -10.03 -2.15
N ILE A 237 18.63 -11.28 -2.61
CA ILE A 237 18.61 -11.56 -4.07
C ILE A 237 17.28 -11.14 -4.68
N ILE A 238 16.15 -11.27 -3.97
CA ILE A 238 14.85 -10.78 -4.45
C ILE A 238 14.91 -9.27 -4.70
N LEU A 239 15.51 -8.54 -3.76
CA LEU A 239 15.73 -7.10 -3.88
C LEU A 239 16.64 -6.77 -5.08
N ILE A 240 17.72 -7.51 -5.30
CA ILE A 240 18.61 -7.32 -6.46
C ILE A 240 17.88 -7.57 -7.78
N VAL A 241 17.14 -8.68 -7.90
CA VAL A 241 16.40 -9.02 -9.13
C VAL A 241 15.40 -7.92 -9.46
N ASP A 242 14.73 -7.38 -8.44
CA ASP A 242 13.77 -6.28 -8.60
C ASP A 242 14.46 -4.97 -9.00
N ILE A 243 15.63 -4.64 -8.42
CA ILE A 243 16.44 -3.50 -8.86
C ILE A 243 16.86 -3.64 -10.34
N ILE A 244 17.24 -4.84 -10.77
CA ILE A 244 17.59 -5.12 -12.17
C ILE A 244 16.37 -4.90 -13.06
N GLN A 245 15.21 -5.45 -12.70
CA GLN A 245 13.95 -5.27 -13.41
C GLN A 245 13.61 -3.78 -13.58
N VAL A 246 13.72 -3.01 -12.50
CA VAL A 246 13.49 -1.56 -12.49
C VAL A 246 14.46 -0.85 -13.42
N SER A 247 15.74 -1.19 -13.34
CA SER A 247 16.77 -0.57 -14.18
C SER A 247 16.46 -0.80 -15.66
N ILE A 248 16.09 -2.02 -16.05
CA ILE A 248 15.71 -2.36 -17.43
C ILE A 248 14.47 -1.57 -17.87
N ASN A 249 13.44 -1.43 -17.01
CA ASN A 249 12.25 -0.63 -17.33
C ASN A 249 12.59 0.85 -17.53
N VAL A 250 13.43 1.43 -16.66
CA VAL A 250 13.90 2.82 -16.79
C VAL A 250 14.66 3.01 -18.10
N PHE A 251 15.61 2.12 -18.42
CA PHE A 251 16.33 2.17 -19.69
C PHE A 251 15.40 2.06 -20.90
N SER A 252 14.37 1.21 -20.82
CA SER A 252 13.37 1.05 -21.88
C SER A 252 12.56 2.33 -22.11
N ILE A 253 12.19 3.05 -21.04
CA ILE A 253 11.49 4.34 -21.14
C ILE A 253 12.40 5.38 -21.79
N PHE A 254 13.65 5.50 -21.37
CA PHE A 254 14.60 6.42 -21.99
C PHE A 254 14.86 6.10 -23.46
N ALA A 255 15.03 4.81 -23.79
CA ALA A 255 15.18 4.36 -25.17
C ALA A 255 13.96 4.74 -26.02
N LEU A 256 12.74 4.54 -25.49
CA LEU A 256 11.50 4.93 -26.16
C LEU A 256 11.45 6.44 -26.43
N ILE A 257 11.81 7.27 -25.45
CA ILE A 257 11.86 8.73 -25.60
C ILE A 257 12.86 9.11 -26.69
N ILE A 258 14.06 8.54 -26.68
CA ILE A 258 15.10 8.84 -27.68
C ILE A 258 14.63 8.43 -29.09
N ILE A 259 14.10 7.21 -29.23
CA ILE A 259 13.59 6.70 -30.51
C ILE A 259 12.47 7.61 -31.04
N ASN A 260 11.50 7.97 -30.20
CA ASN A 260 10.41 8.86 -30.60
C ASN A 260 10.90 10.27 -30.93
N THR A 261 11.92 10.78 -30.22
CA THR A 261 12.55 12.09 -30.53
C THR A 261 13.18 12.07 -31.91
N ILE A 262 13.88 10.99 -32.27
CA ILE A 262 14.54 10.84 -33.57
C ILE A 262 13.52 10.66 -34.70
N LEU A 263 12.47 9.86 -34.48
CA LEU A 263 11.49 9.52 -35.52
C LEU A 263 10.50 10.66 -35.81
N TYR A 264 10.02 11.36 -34.78
CA TYR A 264 8.92 12.31 -34.90
C TYR A 264 9.32 13.75 -34.56
N GLY A 265 10.55 13.98 -34.10
CA GLY A 265 11.00 15.27 -33.60
C GLY A 265 10.45 15.58 -32.20
N PHE A 266 11.09 16.52 -31.50
CA PHE A 266 10.66 16.92 -30.14
C PHE A 266 9.29 17.63 -30.17
N ASP A 267 8.98 18.35 -31.24
CA ASP A 267 7.73 19.09 -31.41
C ASP A 267 6.51 18.17 -31.45
N ALA A 268 6.64 16.95 -31.99
CA ALA A 268 5.56 15.98 -31.98
C ALA A 268 5.18 15.53 -30.56
N MET A 269 6.10 15.54 -29.59
CA MET A 269 5.80 15.22 -28.19
C MET A 269 5.09 16.37 -27.46
N LEU A 270 5.33 17.61 -27.91
CA LEU A 270 4.69 18.80 -27.34
C LEU A 270 3.33 19.09 -27.97
N ASN A 271 3.02 18.47 -29.11
CA ASN A 271 1.76 18.68 -29.81
C ASN A 271 0.62 17.88 -29.13
N TYR A 272 0.07 18.48 -28.07
CA TYR A 272 -0.95 17.88 -27.20
C TYR A 272 -2.17 17.31 -27.96
N TYR A 273 -2.52 17.89 -29.12
CA TYR A 273 -3.67 17.48 -29.93
C TYR A 273 -3.44 16.24 -30.81
N SER A 274 -2.20 15.88 -31.16
CA SER A 274 -1.94 14.73 -32.06
C SER A 274 -2.07 13.36 -31.38
N HIS A 275 -2.19 13.34 -30.06
CA HIS A 275 -2.28 12.12 -29.24
C HIS A 275 -3.64 11.96 -28.54
N CYS A 276 -4.62 12.74 -28.97
CA CYS A 276 -6.04 12.57 -28.73
C CYS A 276 -6.63 11.62 -29.77
#